data_AF-A0A645JNL1-F1
#
_entry.id   AF-A0A645JNL1-F1
#
_cell.length_a   1.000
_cell.length_b   1.000
_cell.length_c   1.000
_cell.angle_alpha   90.00
_cell.angle_beta   90.00
_cell.angle_gamma   90.00
#
_symmetry.space_group_name_H-M   'P 1'
#
loop_
_entity.id
_entity.type
_entity.pdbx_description
1 polymer ?
#
loop_
_entity_poly.entity_id
_entity_poly.type
_entity_poly.pdbx_seq_one_letter_code
_entity_poly.pdbx_strand_id
1 'polypeptide(L)'
;MPPTIDAAILTQMNRRGQIKGCLIDGPLALDNAVSPESAHHKGIKSDVAGYADILHVPTIESGNMLAKAIVYFAENKTAGIVLGAKAPVVLTSRADSAEAKLLSIASACALAAHQGK
;
A
#
# COMPACT_ATOMS: atom_id res chain seq x y z
N MET A 1 20.80 -5.47 2.71
CA MET A 1 19.86 -4.69 1.86
C MET A 1 19.10 -3.74 2.79
N PRO A 2 19.39 -2.41 2.80
CA PRO A 2 18.81 -1.50 3.80
C PRO A 2 17.27 -1.59 3.96
N PRO A 3 16.47 -1.69 2.87
CA PRO A 3 15.02 -1.86 2.99
C PRO A 3 14.54 -3.05 3.84
N THR A 4 15.32 -4.13 3.91
CA THR A 4 14.93 -5.29 4.73
C THR A 4 15.08 -5.01 6.21
N ILE A 5 16.04 -4.15 6.57
CA ILE A 5 16.25 -3.73 7.96
C ILE A 5 15.11 -2.82 8.38
N ASP A 6 14.74 -1.84 7.55
CA ASP A 6 13.64 -0.92 7.83
C ASP A 6 12.31 -1.67 8.00
N ALA A 7 12.01 -2.61 7.10
CA ALA A 7 10.82 -3.47 7.21
C ALA A 7 10.82 -4.31 8.50
N ALA A 8 11.96 -4.92 8.86
CA ALA A 8 12.07 -5.69 10.10
C ALA A 8 11.87 -4.82 11.34
N ILE A 9 12.38 -3.58 11.34
CA ILE A 9 12.19 -2.62 12.45
C ILE A 9 10.72 -2.24 12.58
N LEU A 10 10.02 -1.92 11.48
CA LEU A 10 8.59 -1.60 11.51
C LEU A 10 7.75 -2.78 12.04
N THR A 11 8.05 -4.00 11.61
CA THR A 11 7.44 -5.23 12.14
C THR A 11 7.65 -5.36 13.65
N GLN A 12 8.87 -5.13 14.14
CA GLN A 12 9.16 -5.18 15.58
C GLN A 12 8.44 -4.06 16.36
N MET A 13 8.34 -2.86 15.80
CA MET A 13 7.59 -1.77 16.41
C MET A 13 6.09 -2.09 16.54
N ASN A 14 5.49 -2.77 15.55
CA ASN A 14 4.11 -3.26 15.64
C ASN A 14 3.95 -4.35 16.71
N ARG A 15 4.84 -5.35 16.73
CA ARG A 15 4.84 -6.42 17.75
C ARG A 15 5.03 -5.90 19.18
N ARG A 16 5.81 -4.82 19.35
CA ARG A 16 6.00 -4.12 20.63
C ARG A 16 4.86 -3.17 20.99
N GLY A 17 3.85 -3.04 20.14
CA GLY A 17 2.70 -2.16 20.36
C GLY A 17 3.00 -0.67 20.19
N GLN A 18 4.10 -0.30 19.54
CA GLN A 18 4.39 1.11 19.20
C GLN A 18 3.55 1.57 18.00
N ILE A 19 3.38 0.69 17.01
CA ILE A 19 2.42 0.87 15.91
C ILE A 19 1.21 -0.02 16.20
N LYS A 20 0.02 0.57 16.24
CA LYS A 20 -1.23 -0.10 16.66
C LYS A 20 -2.31 0.04 15.58
N GLY A 21 -3.37 -0.76 15.70
CA GLY A 21 -4.54 -0.68 14.81
C GLY A 21 -4.38 -1.42 13.48
N CYS A 22 -3.29 -2.16 13.30
CA CYS A 22 -3.03 -2.98 12.13
C CYS A 22 -2.06 -4.13 12.46
N LEU A 23 -1.98 -5.09 11.54
CA LEU A 23 -0.93 -6.11 11.50
C LEU A 23 0.14 -5.66 10.51
N ILE A 24 1.41 -5.76 10.91
CA ILE A 24 2.55 -5.47 10.04
C ILE A 24 3.47 -6.68 10.03
N ASP A 25 3.84 -7.13 8.83
CA ASP A 25 4.92 -8.08 8.66
C ASP A 25 5.81 -7.71 7.47
N GLY A 26 7.06 -8.15 7.55
CA GLY A 26 8.11 -7.73 6.64
C GLY A 26 9.49 -8.10 7.18
N PRO A 27 10.50 -8.21 6.31
CA PRO A 27 10.45 -7.96 4.86
C PRO A 27 9.71 -9.07 4.08
N LEU A 28 8.82 -8.67 3.18
CA LEU A 28 8.14 -9.56 2.24
C LEU A 28 8.41 -9.10 0.81
N ALA A 29 8.71 -10.05 -0.08
CA ALA A 29 8.67 -9.79 -1.51
C ALA A 29 7.21 -9.64 -1.97
N LEU A 30 6.99 -8.97 -3.11
CA LEU A 30 5.64 -8.66 -3.61
C LEU A 30 4.75 -9.90 -3.70
N ASP A 31 5.26 -10.98 -4.30
CA ASP A 31 4.52 -12.23 -4.46
C ASP A 31 4.14 -12.87 -3.11
N ASN A 32 5.05 -12.84 -2.14
CA ASN A 32 4.79 -13.32 -0.78
C ASN A 32 3.75 -12.48 -0.04
N ALA A 33 3.63 -11.19 -0.37
CA ALA A 33 2.68 -10.29 0.27
C ALA A 33 1.25 -10.49 -0.28
N VAL A 34 1.09 -10.87 -1.55
CA VAL A 34 -0.21 -10.87 -2.24
C VAL A 34 -0.70 -12.25 -2.71
N SER A 35 0.14 -13.30 -2.65
CA SER A 35 -0.22 -14.66 -3.03
C SER A 35 -0.06 -15.64 -1.86
N PRO A 36 -1.16 -16.19 -1.31
CA PRO A 36 -1.10 -17.23 -0.27
C PRO A 36 -0.33 -18.47 -0.73
N GLU A 37 -0.43 -18.81 -2.02
CA GLU A 37 0.30 -19.93 -2.62
C GLU A 37 1.82 -19.69 -2.60
N SER A 38 2.28 -18.51 -3.02
CA SER A 38 3.73 -18.19 -2.97
C SER A 38 4.25 -18.18 -1.53
N ALA A 39 3.50 -17.59 -0.61
CA ALA A 39 3.84 -17.60 0.82
C ALA A 39 3.96 -19.02 1.38
N HIS A 40 3.00 -19.90 1.03
CA HIS A 40 3.00 -21.31 1.42
C HIS A 40 4.20 -22.07 0.85
N HIS A 41 4.48 -21.93 -0.46
CA HIS A 41 5.63 -22.58 -1.11
C HIS A 41 6.97 -22.17 -0.51
N LYS A 42 7.08 -20.95 0.03
CA LYS A 42 8.29 -20.46 0.71
C LYS A 42 8.27 -20.67 2.23
N GLY A 43 7.25 -21.35 2.77
CA GLY A 43 7.13 -21.68 4.19
C GLY A 43 6.97 -20.47 5.11
N ILE A 44 6.45 -19.36 4.60
CA ILE A 44 6.28 -18.12 5.37
C ILE A 44 5.04 -18.25 6.26
N LYS A 45 5.24 -18.14 7.57
CA LYS A 45 4.17 -18.15 8.57
C LYS A 45 3.90 -16.73 9.04
N SER A 46 2.78 -16.16 8.59
CA SER A 46 2.39 -14.79 8.86
C SER A 46 0.91 -14.60 8.59
N ASP A 47 0.24 -13.79 9.39
CA ASP A 47 -1.15 -13.39 9.15
C ASP A 47 -1.26 -12.35 8.01
N VAL A 48 -0.13 -11.76 7.58
CA VAL A 48 -0.08 -10.76 6.51
C VAL A 48 0.36 -11.37 5.17
N ALA A 49 1.24 -12.38 5.19
CA ALA A 49 1.75 -12.97 3.95
C ALA A 49 0.63 -13.62 3.13
N GLY A 50 0.52 -13.21 1.86
CA GLY A 50 -0.51 -13.64 0.92
C GLY A 50 -1.81 -12.85 1.00
N TYR A 51 -2.01 -12.03 2.03
CA TYR A 51 -3.27 -11.37 2.33
C TYR A 51 -3.11 -9.86 2.60
N ALA A 52 -2.00 -9.25 2.16
CA ALA A 52 -1.71 -7.85 2.47
C ALA A 52 -2.73 -6.88 1.83
N ASP A 53 -3.40 -6.08 2.66
CA ASP A 53 -4.26 -4.98 2.20
C ASP A 53 -3.45 -3.74 1.78
N ILE A 54 -2.29 -3.52 2.42
CA ILE A 54 -1.43 -2.35 2.22
C ILE A 54 0.00 -2.80 1.93
N LEU A 55 0.58 -2.28 0.84
CA LEU A 55 1.98 -2.48 0.50
C LEU A 55 2.79 -1.22 0.83
N HIS A 56 3.66 -1.31 1.85
CA HIS A 56 4.61 -0.25 2.15
C HIS A 56 5.89 -0.44 1.34
N VAL A 57 6.07 0.38 0.31
CA VAL A 57 7.21 0.31 -0.61
C VAL A 57 8.46 0.95 -0.01
N PRO A 58 9.68 0.50 -0.40
CA PRO A 58 10.91 0.97 0.23
C PRO A 58 11.35 2.37 -0.21
N THR A 59 10.96 2.78 -1.42
CA THR A 59 11.30 4.09 -1.99
C THR A 59 10.18 4.60 -2.90
N ILE A 60 10.22 5.89 -3.24
CA ILE A 60 9.27 6.52 -4.16
C ILE A 60 9.36 5.92 -5.57
N GLU A 61 10.55 5.54 -6.02
CA GLU A 61 10.77 4.91 -7.32
C GLU A 61 10.08 3.55 -7.39
N SER A 62 10.19 2.74 -6.32
CA SER A 62 9.53 1.44 -6.23
C SER A 62 8.00 1.59 -6.21
N GLY A 63 7.48 2.56 -5.46
CA GLY A 63 6.05 2.89 -5.44
C GLY A 63 5.51 3.34 -6.79
N ASN A 64 6.20 4.28 -7.44
CA ASN A 64 5.81 4.78 -8.75
C ASN A 64 5.86 3.67 -9.81
N MET A 65 6.91 2.85 -9.80
CA MET A 65 7.03 1.70 -10.71
C MET A 65 5.89 0.71 -10.51
N LEU A 66 5.56 0.37 -9.26
CA LEU A 66 4.44 -0.54 -8.95
C LEU A 66 3.10 0.04 -9.40
N ALA A 67 2.82 1.31 -9.09
CA ALA A 67 1.60 1.98 -9.50
C ALA A 67 1.45 2.02 -11.03
N LYS A 68 2.54 2.28 -11.76
CA LYS A 68 2.53 2.26 -13.23
C LYS A 68 2.41 0.85 -13.79
N ALA A 69 3.04 -0.16 -13.18
CA ALA A 69 2.85 -1.55 -13.59
C ALA A 69 1.39 -2.00 -13.45
N ILE A 70 0.71 -1.61 -12.38
CA ILE A 70 -0.73 -1.89 -12.19
C ILE A 70 -1.57 -1.25 -13.31
N VAL A 71 -1.27 -0.01 -13.67
CA VAL A 71 -2.01 0.71 -14.72
C VAL A 71 -1.75 0.15 -16.12
N TYR A 72 -0.48 -0.05 -16.48
CA TYR A 72 -0.09 -0.35 -17.86
C TYR A 72 0.01 -1.84 -18.19
N PHE A 73 0.32 -2.70 -17.21
CA PHE A 73 0.47 -4.14 -17.45
C PHE A 73 -0.70 -4.96 -16.90
N ALA A 74 -1.28 -4.56 -15.77
CA ALA A 74 -2.46 -5.23 -15.22
C ALA A 74 -3.78 -4.62 -15.70
N GLU A 75 -3.72 -3.60 -16.57
CA GLU A 75 -4.88 -2.87 -17.13
C GLU A 75 -5.87 -2.42 -16.05
N ASN A 76 -5.36 -2.05 -14.88
CA ASN A 76 -6.18 -1.75 -13.71
C ASN A 76 -6.18 -0.25 -13.39
N LYS A 77 -7.18 0.17 -12.63
CA LYS A 77 -7.41 1.58 -12.29
C LYS A 77 -6.77 1.89 -10.94
N THR A 78 -6.33 3.14 -10.79
CA THR A 78 -5.74 3.63 -9.56
C THR A 78 -6.37 4.95 -9.15
N ALA A 79 -6.27 5.27 -7.86
CA ALA A 79 -6.69 6.53 -7.26
C ALA A 79 -5.55 7.07 -6.40
N GLY A 80 -5.30 8.38 -6.47
CA GLY A 80 -4.21 9.05 -5.77
C GLY A 80 -4.71 10.16 -4.85
N ILE A 81 -4.45 10.02 -3.55
CA ILE A 81 -4.72 11.07 -2.56
C ILE A 81 -3.51 11.22 -1.64
N VAL A 82 -3.27 12.45 -1.20
CA VAL A 82 -2.27 12.77 -0.17
C VAL A 82 -2.98 12.90 1.17
N LEU A 83 -2.43 12.21 2.18
CA LEU A 83 -2.94 12.16 3.55
C LEU A 83 -1.99 12.88 4.52
N GLY A 84 -2.47 13.19 5.72
CA GLY A 84 -1.70 13.84 6.79
C GLY A 84 -1.93 15.35 6.93
N ALA A 85 -2.63 15.99 5.98
CA ALA A 85 -3.15 17.35 6.12
C ALA A 85 -4.50 17.38 6.87
N LYS A 86 -5.07 18.58 7.08
CA LYS A 86 -6.40 18.74 7.71
C LYS A 86 -7.57 18.16 6.89
N ALA A 87 -7.36 17.92 5.60
CA ALA A 87 -8.32 17.29 4.69
C ALA A 87 -7.56 16.49 3.63
N PRO A 88 -8.17 15.45 3.02
CA PRO A 88 -7.54 14.73 1.91
C PRO A 88 -7.27 15.66 0.71
N VAL A 89 -6.09 15.55 0.11
CA VAL A 89 -5.72 16.35 -1.08
C VAL A 89 -5.65 15.43 -2.29
N VAL A 90 -6.45 15.71 -3.31
CA VAL A 90 -6.43 14.96 -4.58
C VAL A 90 -5.18 15.37 -5.37
N LEU A 91 -4.35 14.40 -5.72
CA LEU A 91 -3.12 14.63 -6.50
C LEU A 91 -3.09 13.70 -7.70
N THR A 92 -3.17 14.29 -8.89
CA THR A 92 -3.30 13.55 -10.16
C THR A 92 -2.05 13.75 -11.02
N SER A 93 -1.68 12.74 -11.79
CA SER A 93 -0.70 12.86 -12.87
C SER A 93 -1.32 13.50 -14.11
N ARG A 94 -0.48 14.18 -14.90
CA ARG A 94 -0.88 14.65 -16.24
C ARG A 94 -1.32 13.50 -17.15
N ALA A 95 -0.71 12.34 -16.98
CA ALA A 95 -0.99 11.14 -17.77
C ALA A 95 -2.23 10.38 -17.29
N ASP A 96 -2.88 10.79 -16.19
CA ASP A 96 -4.04 10.08 -15.66
C ASP A 96 -5.28 10.32 -16.53
N SER A 97 -6.04 9.24 -16.74
CA SER A 97 -7.33 9.28 -17.43
C SER A 97 -8.35 10.11 -16.64
N ALA A 98 -9.42 10.55 -17.30
CA ALA A 98 -10.53 11.22 -16.62
C ALA A 98 -11.13 10.36 -15.50
N GLU A 99 -11.17 9.04 -15.71
CA GLU A 99 -11.67 8.09 -14.72
C GLU A 99 -10.77 7.98 -13.50
N ALA A 100 -9.44 7.89 -13.66
CA ALA A 100 -8.51 7.85 -12.53
C ALA A 100 -8.60 9.12 -11.66
N LYS A 101 -8.82 10.28 -12.29
CA LYS A 101 -9.07 11.55 -11.59
C LYS A 101 -10.39 11.51 -10.82
N LEU A 102 -11.46 11.00 -11.43
CA LEU A 102 -12.76 10.84 -10.78
C LEU A 102 -12.66 9.89 -9.56
N LEU A 103 -12.00 8.75 -9.70
CA LEU A 103 -11.78 7.80 -8.60
C LEU A 103 -10.99 8.44 -7.47
N SER A 104 -10.00 9.27 -7.78
CA SER A 104 -9.23 10.01 -6.77
C SER A 104 -10.11 11.00 -5.99
N ILE A 105 -11.01 11.72 -6.66
CA ILE A 105 -11.99 12.61 -6.02
C ILE A 105 -12.96 11.80 -5.15
N ALA A 106 -13.51 10.70 -5.68
CA ALA A 106 -14.43 9.84 -4.97
C ALA A 106 -13.80 9.27 -3.69
N SER A 107 -12.54 8.81 -3.76
CA SER A 107 -11.77 8.33 -2.61
C SER A 107 -11.57 9.40 -1.55
N ALA A 108 -11.25 10.64 -1.96
CA ALA A 108 -11.12 11.77 -1.04
C ALA A 108 -12.45 12.09 -0.32
N CYS A 109 -13.57 12.11 -1.05
CA CYS A 109 -14.90 12.33 -0.48
C CYS A 109 -15.31 11.20 0.48
N ALA A 110 -15.10 9.94 0.09
CA ALA A 110 -15.41 8.79 0.92
C ALA A 110 -14.61 8.79 2.23
N LEU A 111 -13.31 9.12 2.16
CA LEU A 111 -12.47 9.24 3.33
C LEU A 111 -12.91 10.39 4.26
N ALA A 112 -13.22 11.57 3.70
CA ALA A 112 -13.70 12.70 4.49
C ALA A 112 -15.04 12.40 5.19
N ALA A 113 -15.96 11.71 4.50
CA ALA A 113 -17.23 11.28 5.08
C ALA A 113 -17.06 10.20 6.17
N HIS A 114 -16.02 9.38 6.09
CA HIS A 114 -15.70 8.38 7.12
C HIS A 114 -15.07 9.00 8.37
N GLN A 115 -14.18 9.99 8.21
CA GLN A 115 -13.52 10.68 9.34
C GLN A 115 -14.46 11.59 10.15
N GLY A 116 -15.62 11.95 9.59
CA GLY A 116 -16.67 12.70 10.29
C GLY A 116 -17.61 11.85 11.15
N LYS A 117 -17.35 10.55 11.29
CA LYS A 117 -18.04 9.62 12.20
C LYS A 117 -17.11 9.19 13.33
#